data_AF-A0A7X6BFU8-F1
#
_entry.id   AF-A0A7X6BFU8-F1
#
_cell.length_a   1.000
_cell.length_b   1.000
_cell.length_c   1.000
_cell.angle_alpha   90.00
_cell.angle_beta   90.00
_cell.angle_gamma   90.00
#
_symmetry.space_group_name_H-M   'P 1'
#
loop_
_entity.id
_entity.type
_entity.pdbx_description
1 polymer ?
#
loop_
_entity_poly.entity_id
_entity_poly.type
_entity_poly.pdbx_seq_one_letter_code
_entity_poly.pdbx_strand_id
1 'polypeptide(L)'
;MILKEADDRSGDLAELERLHSASTDERQRMEIRRQILMLRSGVSGERDAAHFLNREFGESENVLVVHDLRFEVDDEFAQIDHLVLHRIQRSAWVLETKNHAGRLTCDEHGDWTVWRGSKPQSIASPINQARRQCEWLRLWLERHGIKPLRKIEPVVLISPTSSMNRKHLGPSEHVVKSDNFRAWWDQQTDAIGFVSALGMVGKHLTSGMSKDEFFALGQSLLSAHVKQDCAWTARFTAEEGSASSKSPAAEKQRVEGTRAAEQTFPLSVKTGFGVVTITRVSDGLLALRNEKNPELIKVVRGACKGRARWQPRYRNWLLREADLPTVLMGLEAVAHTSLSTQNSVLPLGL
;
A
#
# COMPACT_ATOMS: atom_id res chain seq x y z
N MET A 1 19.74 -0.47 24.02
CA MET A 1 20.02 0.96 23.91
C MET A 1 19.13 1.57 22.84
N ILE A 2 18.49 2.70 23.13
CA ILE A 2 17.75 3.48 22.13
C ILE A 2 18.67 4.56 21.61
N LEU A 3 18.90 4.58 20.31
CA LEU A 3 19.85 5.49 19.69
C LEU A 3 19.14 6.72 19.07
N LYS A 4 17.91 6.53 18.60
CA LYS A 4 17.03 7.61 18.12
C LYS A 4 15.61 7.34 18.56
N GLU A 5 15.00 8.33 19.20
CA GLU A 5 13.57 8.34 19.51
C GLU A 5 12.73 8.66 18.27
N ALA A 6 11.44 8.32 18.33
CA ALA A 6 10.50 8.64 17.26
C ALA A 6 10.39 10.15 17.05
N ASP A 7 10.20 10.57 15.79
CA ASP A 7 10.12 11.97 15.40
C ASP A 7 8.83 12.61 15.92
N ASP A 8 8.93 13.87 16.37
CA ASP A 8 7.75 14.64 16.73
C ASP A 8 7.04 15.16 15.48
N ARG A 9 5.83 14.62 15.23
CA ARG A 9 4.95 15.00 14.12
C ARG A 9 3.89 16.03 14.52
N SER A 10 3.98 16.63 15.71
CA SER A 10 3.00 17.61 16.20
C SER A 10 2.94 18.86 15.32
N GLY A 11 4.09 19.29 14.76
CA GLY A 11 4.17 20.42 13.84
C GLY A 11 3.41 20.18 12.52
N ASP A 12 3.54 18.99 11.93
CA ASP A 12 2.79 18.60 10.73
C ASP A 12 1.28 18.60 10.97
N LEU A 13 0.87 18.07 12.13
CA LEU A 13 -0.54 18.04 12.50
C LEU A 13 -1.12 19.45 12.69
N ALA A 14 -0.40 20.32 13.40
CA ALA A 14 -0.81 21.71 13.61
C ALA A 14 -0.94 22.46 12.29
N GLU A 15 -0.01 22.23 11.36
CA GLU A 15 -0.04 22.85 10.04
C GLU A 15 -1.23 22.37 9.20
N LEU A 16 -1.50 21.06 9.18
CA LEU A 16 -2.68 20.51 8.51
C LEU A 16 -3.99 21.03 9.12
N GLU A 17 -4.08 21.18 10.44
CA GLU A 17 -5.25 21.74 11.11
C GLU A 17 -5.47 23.21 10.77
N ARG A 18 -4.38 23.99 10.68
CA ARG A 18 -4.41 25.38 10.21
C ARG A 18 -4.92 25.46 8.77
N LEU A 19 -4.39 24.63 7.86
CA LEU A 19 -4.82 24.56 6.46
C LEU A 19 -6.30 24.15 6.33
N HIS A 20 -6.74 23.15 7.09
CA HIS A 20 -8.14 22.73 7.13
C HIS A 20 -9.07 23.86 7.56
N SER A 21 -8.65 24.67 8.53
CA SER A 21 -9.44 25.78 9.07
C SER A 21 -9.46 27.00 8.14
N ALA A 22 -8.39 27.21 7.38
CA ALA A 22 -8.27 28.30 6.41
C ALA A 22 -8.94 28.01 5.06
N SER A 23 -9.10 26.73 4.71
CA SER A 23 -9.69 26.30 3.43
C SER A 23 -11.17 26.65 3.33
N THR A 24 -11.54 27.32 2.24
CA THR A 24 -12.94 27.60 1.86
C THR A 24 -13.50 26.58 0.86
N ASP A 25 -12.68 25.72 0.28
CA ASP A 25 -13.10 24.65 -0.64
C ASP A 25 -13.40 23.37 0.15
N GLU A 26 -14.65 22.90 0.08
CA GLU A 26 -15.09 21.67 0.74
C GLU A 26 -14.27 20.45 0.32
N ARG A 27 -13.89 20.36 -0.97
CA ARG A 27 -13.14 19.21 -1.48
C ARG A 27 -11.74 19.18 -0.86
N GLN A 28 -11.03 20.31 -0.91
CA GLN A 28 -9.72 20.47 -0.30
C GLN A 28 -9.79 20.20 1.21
N ARG A 29 -10.78 20.76 1.90
CA ARG A 29 -11.00 20.54 3.34
C ARG A 29 -11.19 19.06 3.68
N MET A 30 -11.97 18.32 2.89
CA MET A 30 -12.16 16.88 3.08
C MET A 30 -10.89 16.07 2.83
N GLU A 31 -10.05 16.46 1.87
CA GLU A 31 -8.75 15.81 1.64
C GLU A 31 -7.77 16.11 2.77
N ILE A 32 -7.67 17.36 3.23
CA ILE A 32 -6.83 17.73 4.39
C ILE A 32 -7.29 16.95 5.63
N ARG A 33 -8.60 16.86 5.88
CA ARG A 33 -9.15 16.06 6.98
C ARG A 33 -8.75 14.59 6.89
N ARG A 34 -8.75 14.01 5.69
CA ARG A 34 -8.27 12.65 5.47
C ARG A 34 -6.79 12.51 5.80
N GLN A 35 -5.95 13.45 5.38
CA GLN A 35 -4.52 13.45 5.72
C GLN A 35 -4.29 13.55 7.23
N ILE A 36 -5.03 14.41 7.94
CA ILE A 36 -4.99 14.51 9.41
C ILE A 36 -5.30 13.15 10.05
N LEU A 37 -6.37 12.48 9.61
CA LEU A 37 -6.75 11.17 10.15
C LEU A 37 -5.69 10.10 9.87
N MET A 38 -5.11 10.11 8.67
CA MET A 38 -4.03 9.18 8.30
C MET A 38 -2.77 9.42 9.14
N LEU A 39 -2.33 10.67 9.27
CA LEU A 39 -1.16 11.04 10.07
C LEU A 39 -1.35 10.67 11.55
N ARG A 40 -2.50 11.01 12.15
CA ARG A 40 -2.81 10.62 13.53
C ARG A 40 -2.79 9.11 13.74
N SER A 41 -3.37 8.36 12.80
CA SER A 41 -3.39 6.90 12.87
C SER A 41 -1.98 6.31 12.76
N GLY A 42 -1.14 6.85 11.87
CA GLY A 42 0.26 6.45 11.71
C GLY A 42 1.07 6.71 12.99
N VAL A 43 1.10 7.98 13.42
CA VAL A 43 1.82 8.42 14.64
C VAL A 43 1.41 7.64 15.87
N SER A 44 0.10 7.37 16.05
CA SER A 44 -0.37 6.55 17.16
C SER A 44 0.16 5.11 17.10
N GLY A 45 0.19 4.50 15.91
CA GLY A 45 0.71 3.14 15.75
C GLY A 45 2.21 3.05 16.00
N GLU A 46 2.96 3.96 15.39
CA GLU A 46 4.41 4.06 15.55
C GLU A 46 4.79 4.33 17.00
N ARG A 47 4.07 5.23 17.69
CA ARG A 47 4.27 5.50 19.12
C ARG A 47 4.01 4.27 19.99
N ASP A 48 2.93 3.54 19.74
CA ASP A 48 2.61 2.33 20.51
C ASP A 48 3.70 1.26 20.32
N ALA A 49 4.15 1.05 19.08
CA ALA A 49 5.24 0.12 18.76
C ALA A 49 6.57 0.56 19.40
N ALA A 50 6.95 1.83 19.26
CA ALA A 50 8.14 2.39 19.89
C ALA A 50 8.11 2.23 21.41
N HIS A 51 6.97 2.44 22.06
CA HIS A 51 6.83 2.24 23.50
C HIS A 51 7.19 0.81 23.94
N PHE A 52 6.68 -0.21 23.23
CA PHE A 52 7.03 -1.60 23.55
C PHE A 52 8.51 -1.89 23.27
N LEU A 53 9.03 -1.45 22.11
CA LEU A 53 10.45 -1.67 21.75
C LEU A 53 11.39 -1.01 22.77
N ASN A 54 11.10 0.23 23.18
CA ASN A 54 11.89 0.98 24.14
C ASN A 54 11.90 0.29 25.51
N ARG A 55 10.75 -0.21 25.96
CA ARG A 55 10.66 -0.96 27.21
C ARG A 55 11.48 -2.25 27.18
N GLU A 56 11.45 -2.98 26.08
CA GLU A 56 12.14 -4.27 25.96
C GLU A 56 13.65 -4.14 25.75
N PHE A 57 14.09 -3.12 25.00
CA PHE A 57 15.49 -3.00 24.57
C PHE A 57 16.23 -1.79 25.13
N GLY A 58 15.59 -0.90 25.87
CA GLY A 58 16.18 0.36 26.37
C GLY A 58 17.52 0.15 27.05
N GLU A 59 17.60 -0.85 27.92
CA GLU A 59 18.79 -1.17 28.73
C GLU A 59 19.73 -2.20 28.09
N SER A 60 19.41 -2.72 26.90
CA SER A 60 20.23 -3.77 26.26
C SER A 60 21.55 -3.22 25.74
N GLU A 61 22.68 -3.86 26.09
CA GLU A 61 24.01 -3.56 25.53
C GLU A 61 24.25 -4.20 24.15
N ASN A 62 23.44 -5.20 23.79
CA ASN A 62 23.61 -5.95 22.54
C ASN A 62 22.54 -5.64 21.50
N VAL A 63 21.57 -4.80 21.84
CA VAL A 63 20.50 -4.35 20.95
C VAL A 63 20.51 -2.84 20.85
N LEU A 64 20.42 -2.36 19.61
CA LEU A 64 20.32 -0.96 19.27
C LEU A 64 19.01 -0.74 18.51
N VAL A 65 18.23 0.23 18.95
CA VAL A 65 16.97 0.61 18.32
C VAL A 65 17.09 2.03 17.74
N VAL A 66 16.68 2.19 16.48
CA VAL A 66 16.60 3.48 15.78
C VAL A 66 15.18 3.65 15.27
N HIS A 67 14.46 4.68 15.71
CA HIS A 67 13.11 4.98 15.25
C HIS A 67 13.11 6.03 14.14
N ASP A 68 12.16 5.93 13.22
CA ASP A 68 11.93 6.83 12.08
C ASP A 68 13.22 7.12 11.29
N LEU A 69 13.97 6.05 11.01
CA LEU A 69 15.22 6.17 10.27
C LEU A 69 14.89 6.39 8.79
N ARG A 70 15.24 7.57 8.30
CA ARG A 70 15.13 7.95 6.89
C ARG A 70 16.49 8.37 6.35
N PHE A 71 16.93 7.76 5.26
CA PHE A 71 18.23 8.01 4.63
C PHE A 71 18.12 7.96 3.11
N GLU A 72 19.07 8.58 2.43
CA GLU A 72 19.14 8.64 0.98
C GLU A 72 20.03 7.50 0.42
N VAL A 73 19.60 6.92 -0.70
CA VAL A 73 20.37 5.96 -1.51
C VAL A 73 20.01 6.22 -2.97
N ASP A 74 21.03 6.51 -3.79
CA ASP A 74 20.88 6.67 -5.25
C ASP A 74 19.71 7.63 -5.62
N ASP A 75 19.69 8.83 -5.00
CA ASP A 75 18.66 9.88 -5.15
C ASP A 75 17.23 9.52 -4.69
N GLU A 76 17.04 8.33 -4.10
CA GLU A 76 15.80 7.91 -3.46
C GLU A 76 15.92 7.88 -1.94
N PHE A 77 14.78 7.98 -1.24
CA PHE A 77 14.76 7.91 0.22
C PHE A 77 14.13 6.61 0.71
N ALA A 78 14.87 5.90 1.54
CA ALA A 78 14.38 4.81 2.35
C ALA A 78 13.82 5.34 3.66
N GLN A 79 12.77 4.69 4.18
CA GLN A 79 12.15 5.03 5.45
C GLN A 79 11.86 3.74 6.22
N ILE A 80 12.37 3.66 7.44
CA ILE A 80 12.23 2.54 8.34
C ILE A 80 11.62 3.05 9.64
N ASP A 81 10.39 2.63 9.94
CA ASP A 81 9.68 3.07 11.16
C ASP A 81 10.47 2.68 12.41
N HIS A 82 10.93 1.43 12.49
CA HIS A 82 11.85 1.01 13.55
C HIS A 82 12.89 0.03 13.03
N LEU A 83 14.17 0.34 13.25
CA LEU A 83 15.29 -0.55 12.99
C LEU A 83 15.80 -1.12 14.31
N VAL A 84 15.88 -2.44 14.39
CA VAL A 84 16.50 -3.14 15.53
C VAL A 84 17.76 -3.85 15.05
N LEU A 85 18.90 -3.58 15.67
CA LEU A 85 20.18 -4.20 15.36
C LEU A 85 20.66 -5.05 16.53
N HIS A 86 21.13 -6.26 16.26
CA HIS A 86 21.71 -7.15 17.27
C HIS A 86 23.21 -7.37 17.04
N ARG A 87 24.01 -6.97 18.03
CA ARG A 87 25.47 -6.91 17.98
C ARG A 87 26.14 -8.25 17.71
N ILE A 88 25.81 -9.27 18.51
CA ILE A 88 26.50 -10.56 18.48
C ILE A 88 26.12 -11.35 17.21
N GLN A 89 24.85 -11.27 16.83
CA GLN A 89 24.34 -11.96 15.65
C GLN A 89 24.69 -11.24 14.34
N ARG A 90 25.03 -9.94 14.40
CA ARG A 90 25.20 -9.06 13.24
C ARG A 90 23.95 -9.09 12.35
N SER A 91 22.79 -8.96 12.98
CA SER A 91 21.48 -9.03 12.33
C SER A 91 20.71 -7.73 12.51
N ALA A 92 19.89 -7.40 11.53
CA ALA A 92 18.92 -6.32 11.57
C ALA A 92 17.50 -6.85 11.40
N TRP A 93 16.56 -6.15 12.03
CA TRP A 93 15.13 -6.31 11.79
C TRP A 93 14.57 -4.94 11.41
N VAL A 94 14.00 -4.88 10.22
CA VAL A 94 13.35 -3.70 9.66
C VAL A 94 11.86 -3.84 9.95
N LEU A 95 11.38 -3.07 10.91
CA LEU A 95 10.03 -3.14 11.43
C LEU A 95 9.16 -2.07 10.76
N GLU A 96 8.13 -2.52 10.04
CA GLU A 96 7.10 -1.68 9.40
C GLU A 96 5.84 -1.69 10.27
N THR A 97 5.33 -0.54 10.67
CA THR A 97 4.20 -0.42 11.57
C THR A 97 2.90 -0.16 10.81
N LYS A 98 1.88 -1.02 11.03
CA LYS A 98 0.55 -0.85 10.47
C LYS A 98 -0.50 -0.74 11.56
N ASN A 99 -1.10 0.45 11.64
CA ASN A 99 -2.23 0.70 12.53
C ASN A 99 -3.56 0.66 11.77
N HIS A 100 -4.16 -0.52 11.70
CA HIS A 100 -5.47 -0.72 11.09
C HIS A 100 -6.51 -1.15 12.11
N ALA A 101 -7.58 -0.35 12.22
CA ALA A 101 -8.80 -0.78 12.87
C ALA A 101 -9.46 -1.88 12.01
N GLY A 102 -9.43 -3.13 12.48
CA GLY A 102 -10.06 -4.26 11.81
C GLY A 102 -9.19 -5.52 11.73
N ARG A 103 -9.64 -6.45 10.88
CA ARG A 103 -8.94 -7.72 10.64
C ARG A 103 -8.12 -7.64 9.36
N LEU A 104 -6.84 -7.94 9.44
CA LEU A 104 -5.95 -8.11 8.30
C LEU A 104 -6.01 -9.56 7.79
N THR A 105 -6.01 -9.72 6.47
CA THR A 105 -5.88 -11.02 5.81
C THR A 105 -4.94 -10.89 4.63
N CYS A 106 -4.03 -11.86 4.50
CA CYS A 106 -3.30 -12.13 3.27
C CYS A 106 -3.92 -13.38 2.63
N ASP A 107 -4.19 -13.35 1.33
CA ASP A 107 -4.59 -14.54 0.59
C ASP A 107 -3.38 -15.30 0.01
N GLU A 108 -3.64 -16.38 -0.70
CA GLU A 108 -2.62 -17.25 -1.30
C GLU A 108 -1.79 -16.62 -2.42
N HIS A 109 -2.22 -15.46 -2.95
CA HIS A 109 -1.49 -14.70 -3.95
C HIS A 109 -0.64 -13.57 -3.35
N GLY A 110 -0.70 -13.40 -2.03
CA GLY A 110 -0.03 -12.28 -1.36
C GLY A 110 -0.84 -10.99 -1.37
N ASP A 111 -2.13 -11.03 -1.71
CA ASP A 111 -3.00 -9.85 -1.70
C ASP A 111 -3.48 -9.55 -0.28
N TRP A 112 -3.33 -8.29 0.13
CA TRP A 112 -3.67 -7.85 1.48
C TRP A 112 -5.02 -7.13 1.52
N THR A 113 -5.82 -7.50 2.51
CA THR A 113 -7.14 -6.89 2.76
C THR A 113 -7.31 -6.55 4.23
N VAL A 114 -7.81 -5.34 4.50
CA VAL A 114 -8.31 -4.93 5.81
C VAL A 114 -9.82 -5.04 5.80
N TRP A 115 -10.36 -5.77 6.77
CA TRP A 115 -11.79 -5.95 6.97
C TRP A 115 -12.28 -5.05 8.10
N ARG A 116 -13.15 -4.10 7.76
CA ARG A 116 -13.90 -3.28 8.74
C ARG A 116 -15.35 -3.74 8.74
N GLY A 117 -15.62 -4.76 9.55
CA GLY A 117 -16.87 -5.52 9.47
C GLY A 117 -16.97 -6.25 8.12
N SER A 118 -18.07 -6.05 7.40
CA SER A 118 -18.33 -6.64 6.08
C SER A 118 -17.72 -5.87 4.90
N LYS A 119 -16.98 -4.79 5.16
CA LYS A 119 -16.38 -3.94 4.12
C LYS A 119 -14.90 -4.28 3.93
N PRO A 120 -14.53 -5.07 2.90
CA PRO A 120 -13.13 -5.30 2.56
C PRO A 120 -12.54 -4.07 1.89
N GLN A 121 -11.31 -3.73 2.27
CA GLN A 121 -10.49 -2.76 1.57
C GLN A 121 -9.15 -3.41 1.25
N SER A 122 -8.81 -3.47 -0.03
CA SER A 122 -7.48 -3.90 -0.47
C SER A 122 -6.44 -2.85 -0.04
N ILE A 123 -5.29 -3.33 0.43
CA ILE A 123 -4.14 -2.51 0.80
C ILE A 123 -2.89 -3.07 0.12
N ALA A 124 -1.88 -2.22 -0.04
CA ALA A 124 -0.56 -2.68 -0.48
C ALA A 124 0.03 -3.66 0.55
N SER A 125 0.82 -4.62 0.07
CA SER A 125 1.49 -5.61 0.92
C SER A 125 2.43 -4.94 1.93
N PRO A 126 2.16 -5.02 3.25
CA PRO A 126 3.04 -4.46 4.27
C PRO A 126 4.38 -5.20 4.33
N ILE A 127 4.38 -6.52 4.11
CA ILE A 127 5.62 -7.30 4.13
C ILE A 127 6.53 -6.95 2.95
N ASN A 128 5.96 -6.66 1.77
CA ASN A 128 6.77 -6.21 0.62
C ASN A 128 7.28 -4.77 0.81
N GLN A 129 6.56 -3.93 1.56
CA GLN A 129 7.08 -2.62 1.97
C GLN A 129 8.33 -2.80 2.84
N ALA A 130 8.25 -3.60 3.91
CA ALA A 130 9.39 -3.91 4.77
C ALA A 130 10.56 -4.55 4.00
N ARG A 131 10.29 -5.49 3.09
CA ARG A 131 11.32 -6.12 2.22
C ARG A 131 12.10 -5.11 1.41
N ARG A 132 11.42 -4.15 0.77
CA ARG A 132 12.10 -3.08 0.02
C ARG A 132 13.00 -2.26 0.90
N GLN A 133 12.56 -1.93 2.12
CA GLN A 133 13.39 -1.21 3.08
C GLN A 133 14.60 -2.03 3.55
N CYS A 134 14.49 -3.36 3.65
CA CYS A 134 15.67 -4.23 3.86
C CYS A 134 16.68 -4.11 2.73
N GLU A 135 16.23 -4.12 1.46
CA GLU A 135 17.14 -3.95 0.31
C GLU A 135 17.83 -2.59 0.31
N TRP A 136 17.09 -1.52 0.61
CA TRP A 136 17.67 -0.18 0.75
C TRP A 136 18.71 -0.11 1.87
N LEU A 137 18.45 -0.73 3.02
CA LEU A 137 19.44 -0.82 4.10
C LEU A 137 20.68 -1.60 3.66
N ARG A 138 20.53 -2.72 2.95
CA ARG A 138 21.69 -3.48 2.41
C ARG A 138 22.52 -2.62 1.48
N LEU A 139 21.88 -1.95 0.54
CA LEU A 139 22.54 -1.10 -0.44
C LEU A 139 23.24 0.09 0.24
N TRP A 140 22.59 0.73 1.21
CA TRP A 140 23.19 1.81 1.98
C TRP A 140 24.46 1.34 2.73
N LEU A 141 24.41 0.18 3.39
CA LEU A 141 25.57 -0.40 4.09
C LEU A 141 26.73 -0.67 3.12
N GLU A 142 26.44 -1.22 1.94
CA GLU A 142 27.42 -1.50 0.89
C GLU A 142 28.09 -0.21 0.39
N ARG A 143 27.30 0.82 0.06
CA ARG A 143 27.79 2.11 -0.44
C ARG A 143 28.70 2.84 0.55
N HIS A 144 28.49 2.62 1.85
CA HIS A 144 29.29 3.23 2.91
C HIS A 144 30.49 2.36 3.34
N GLY A 145 30.76 1.25 2.63
CA GLY A 145 31.87 0.35 2.96
C GLY A 145 31.71 -0.35 4.31
N ILE A 146 30.47 -0.43 4.83
CA ILE A 146 30.17 -1.05 6.11
C ILE A 146 30.08 -2.56 5.89
N LYS A 147 30.75 -3.32 6.76
CA LYS A 147 30.71 -4.79 6.71
C LYS A 147 29.25 -5.27 6.70
N PRO A 148 28.87 -6.19 5.80
CA PRO A 148 27.49 -6.63 5.69
C PRO A 148 26.99 -7.28 6.98
N LEU A 149 25.71 -7.08 7.24
CA LEU A 149 24.98 -7.83 8.26
C LEU A 149 24.71 -9.24 7.74
N ARG A 150 24.73 -10.23 8.65
CA ARG A 150 24.46 -11.64 8.31
C ARG A 150 23.00 -11.85 7.88
N LYS A 151 22.09 -11.08 8.48
CA LYS A 151 20.65 -11.22 8.29
C LYS A 151 20.01 -9.84 8.40
N ILE A 152 19.11 -9.51 7.47
CA ILE A 152 18.27 -8.30 7.53
C ILE A 152 16.84 -8.76 7.26
N GLU A 153 16.01 -8.81 8.31
CA GLU A 153 14.66 -9.38 8.24
C GLU A 153 13.57 -8.32 8.19
N PRO A 154 12.58 -8.47 7.30
CA PRO A 154 11.38 -7.67 7.32
C PRO A 154 10.42 -8.20 8.40
N VAL A 155 9.86 -7.29 9.19
CA VAL A 155 8.79 -7.61 10.15
C VAL A 155 7.71 -6.56 10.06
N VAL A 156 6.47 -6.98 10.08
CA VAL A 156 5.32 -6.07 10.17
C VAL A 156 4.83 -6.08 11.61
N LEU A 157 4.81 -4.90 12.25
CA LEU A 157 4.16 -4.69 13.52
C LEU A 157 2.72 -4.23 13.29
N ILE A 158 1.79 -4.84 14.01
CA ILE A 158 0.38 -4.42 14.03
C ILE A 158 -0.05 -4.03 15.44
N SER A 159 -1.08 -3.18 15.55
CA SER A 159 -1.65 -2.80 16.85
C SER A 159 -2.03 -4.05 17.66
N PRO A 160 -1.89 -4.00 19.01
CA PRO A 160 -2.38 -5.06 19.91
C PRO A 160 -3.86 -5.40 19.69
N THR A 161 -4.64 -4.40 19.29
CA THR A 161 -6.09 -4.52 19.06
C THR A 161 -6.46 -5.04 17.67
N SER A 162 -5.51 -5.06 16.72
CA SER A 162 -5.73 -5.63 15.39
C SER A 162 -5.81 -7.16 15.46
N SER A 163 -6.55 -7.74 14.53
CA SER A 163 -6.57 -9.20 14.32
C SER A 163 -5.99 -9.54 12.95
N MET A 164 -5.37 -10.72 12.82
CA MET A 164 -4.81 -11.17 11.54
C MET A 164 -5.02 -12.66 11.34
N ASN A 165 -5.45 -13.04 10.14
CA ASN A 165 -5.35 -14.42 9.67
C ASN A 165 -3.96 -14.65 9.04
N ARG A 166 -3.18 -15.56 9.61
CA ARG A 166 -1.79 -15.88 9.19
C ARG A 166 -1.68 -17.10 8.30
N LYS A 167 -2.79 -17.75 7.92
CA LYS A 167 -2.81 -19.03 7.19
C LYS A 167 -1.98 -19.03 5.90
N HIS A 168 -1.96 -17.91 5.18
CA HIS A 168 -1.28 -17.79 3.88
C HIS A 168 0.04 -17.00 3.96
N LEU A 169 0.53 -16.71 5.17
CA LEU A 169 1.85 -16.11 5.32
C LEU A 169 2.94 -17.17 5.09
N GLY A 170 3.97 -16.79 4.34
CA GLY A 170 5.15 -17.63 4.16
C GLY A 170 5.95 -17.82 5.47
N PRO A 171 6.84 -18.83 5.54
CA PRO A 171 7.66 -19.10 6.74
C PRO A 171 8.53 -17.93 7.21
N SER A 172 8.95 -17.07 6.27
CA SER A 172 9.77 -15.87 6.50
C SER A 172 8.94 -14.58 6.48
N GLU A 173 7.62 -14.67 6.59
CA GLU A 173 6.72 -13.51 6.61
C GLU A 173 6.23 -13.26 8.03
N HIS A 174 6.91 -12.34 8.70
CA HIS A 174 6.67 -12.09 10.10
C HIS A 174 5.69 -10.93 10.27
N VAL A 175 4.50 -11.25 10.79
CA VAL A 175 3.57 -10.23 11.25
C VAL A 175 3.17 -10.44 12.70
N VAL A 176 3.56 -9.48 13.53
CA VAL A 176 3.61 -9.60 14.98
C VAL A 176 2.81 -8.45 15.58
N LYS A 177 2.03 -8.73 16.62
CA LYS A 177 1.43 -7.63 17.39
C LYS A 177 2.51 -6.97 18.22
N SER A 178 2.52 -5.65 18.30
CA SER A 178 3.61 -4.92 18.96
C SER A 178 3.81 -5.31 20.43
N ASP A 179 2.73 -5.61 21.16
CA ASP A 179 2.76 -6.10 22.55
C ASP A 179 3.34 -7.52 22.70
N ASN A 180 3.31 -8.32 21.63
CA ASN A 180 3.87 -9.67 21.58
C ASN A 180 5.26 -9.73 20.95
N PHE A 181 5.86 -8.58 20.60
CA PHE A 181 7.15 -8.55 19.89
C PHE A 181 8.24 -9.28 20.66
N ARG A 182 8.30 -9.13 21.99
CA ARG A 182 9.32 -9.78 22.82
C ARG A 182 9.29 -11.30 22.72
N ALA A 183 8.12 -11.90 22.89
CA ALA A 183 7.97 -13.35 22.82
C ALA A 183 8.32 -13.89 21.42
N TRP A 184 8.00 -13.14 20.37
CA TRP A 184 8.43 -13.48 19.01
C TRP A 184 9.95 -13.34 18.86
N TRP A 185 10.53 -12.26 19.37
CA TRP A 185 11.97 -11.97 19.31
C TRP A 185 12.79 -13.09 19.95
N ASP A 186 12.43 -13.50 21.17
CA ASP A 186 13.15 -14.55 21.91
C ASP A 186 13.20 -15.85 21.09
N GLN A 187 12.10 -16.23 20.42
CA GLN A 187 12.08 -17.40 19.53
C GLN A 187 13.04 -17.26 18.33
N GLN A 188 13.17 -16.04 17.78
CA GLN A 188 14.07 -15.80 16.65
C GLN A 188 15.53 -15.77 17.07
N THR A 189 15.84 -15.26 18.26
CA THR A 189 17.22 -15.14 18.74
C THR A 189 17.74 -16.42 19.40
N ASP A 190 16.88 -17.18 20.08
CA ASP A 190 17.26 -18.41 20.78
C ASP A 190 17.45 -19.59 19.83
N ALA A 191 16.68 -19.65 18.73
CA ALA A 191 16.89 -20.63 17.67
C ALA A 191 18.30 -20.55 17.05
N ILE A 192 18.94 -19.38 17.12
CA ILE A 192 20.30 -19.15 16.64
C ILE A 192 21.33 -19.35 17.77
N GLY A 193 20.97 -19.00 19.01
CA GLY A 193 21.79 -19.26 20.21
C GLY A 193 22.10 -20.74 20.42
N PHE A 194 21.11 -21.63 20.20
CA PHE A 194 21.30 -23.08 20.31
C PHE A 194 22.30 -23.64 19.27
N VAL A 195 22.31 -23.11 18.05
CA VAL A 195 23.27 -23.49 16.99
C VAL A 195 24.69 -23.04 17.34
N SER A 196 24.85 -21.88 18.00
CA SER A 196 26.16 -21.42 18.51
C SER A 196 26.65 -22.22 19.73
N ALA A 197 25.73 -22.76 20.53
CA ALA A 197 26.04 -23.58 21.71
C ALA A 197 26.47 -25.02 21.35
N LEU A 198 26.17 -25.50 20.14
CA LEU A 198 26.53 -26.85 19.67
C LEU A 198 27.94 -27.00 19.05
N GLY A 199 28.86 -26.08 19.35
CA GLY A 199 30.28 -26.45 19.51
C GLY A 199 31.13 -26.84 18.29
N MET A 200 30.76 -26.52 17.05
CA MET A 200 31.60 -26.88 15.87
C MET A 200 31.66 -25.83 14.74
N VAL A 201 31.63 -24.53 15.05
CA VAL A 201 31.94 -23.50 14.04
C VAL A 201 33.06 -22.61 14.57
N GLY A 202 34.21 -22.65 13.90
CA GLY A 202 35.46 -22.03 14.35
C GLY A 202 35.31 -20.56 14.74
N LYS A 203 36.18 -20.11 15.67
CA LYS A 203 36.22 -18.76 16.28
C LYS A 203 36.11 -17.58 15.31
N HIS A 204 36.33 -17.79 14.01
CA HIS A 204 36.27 -16.77 12.95
C HIS A 204 34.89 -16.59 12.29
N LEU A 205 33.96 -17.54 12.45
CA LEU A 205 32.58 -17.44 11.93
C LEU A 205 31.59 -16.96 13.01
N THR A 206 32.01 -16.89 14.27
CA THR A 206 31.16 -16.58 15.44
C THR A 206 31.41 -15.20 16.05
N SER A 207 32.43 -14.45 15.64
CA SER A 207 32.65 -13.11 16.21
C SER A 207 31.55 -12.15 15.72
N GLY A 208 30.73 -11.67 16.66
CA GLY A 208 29.82 -10.56 16.43
C GLY A 208 30.56 -9.25 16.11
N MET A 209 29.88 -8.12 16.18
CA MET A 209 30.56 -6.82 16.18
C MET A 209 31.26 -6.56 17.53
N SER A 210 32.41 -5.88 17.52
CA SER A 210 32.93 -5.28 18.76
C SER A 210 31.94 -4.22 19.28
N LYS A 211 32.08 -3.77 20.54
CA LYS A 211 31.22 -2.68 21.05
C LYS A 211 31.42 -1.41 20.23
N ASP A 212 32.67 -1.11 19.85
CA ASP A 212 33.03 0.07 19.06
C ASP A 212 32.51 -0.02 17.62
N GLU A 213 32.65 -1.16 16.94
CA GLU A 213 32.07 -1.38 15.60
C GLU A 213 30.54 -1.21 15.62
N PHE A 214 29.89 -1.74 16.66
CA PHE A 214 28.44 -1.67 16.80
C PHE A 214 27.95 -0.24 17.05
N PHE A 215 28.65 0.49 17.91
CA PHE A 215 28.35 1.90 18.17
C PHE A 215 28.62 2.76 16.94
N ALA A 216 29.74 2.54 16.23
CA ALA A 216 30.08 3.25 15.01
C ALA A 216 29.02 3.05 13.91
N LEU A 217 28.53 1.81 13.72
CA LEU A 217 27.41 1.54 12.83
C LEU A 217 26.17 2.37 13.21
N GLY A 218 25.81 2.39 14.49
CA GLY A 218 24.72 3.21 14.99
C GLY A 218 24.89 4.69 14.66
N GLN A 219 26.08 5.25 14.94
CA GLN A 219 26.38 6.66 14.67
C GLN A 219 26.34 7.00 13.17
N SER A 220 26.81 6.11 12.30
CA SER A 220 26.70 6.30 10.85
C SER A 220 25.24 6.35 10.39
N LEU A 221 24.37 5.48 10.93
CA LEU A 221 22.94 5.49 10.63
C LEU A 221 22.26 6.79 11.11
N LEU A 222 22.61 7.25 12.33
CA LEU A 222 22.11 8.55 12.82
C LEU A 222 22.56 9.71 11.94
N SER A 223 23.82 9.71 11.53
CA SER A 223 24.39 10.80 10.74
C SER A 223 23.79 10.86 9.34
N ALA A 224 23.36 9.72 8.79
CA ALA A 224 22.64 9.64 7.53
C ALA A 224 21.15 10.00 7.65
N HIS A 225 20.63 10.13 8.87
CA HIS A 225 19.23 10.44 9.05
C HIS A 225 18.89 11.84 8.56
N VAL A 226 17.90 11.91 7.68
CA VAL A 226 17.29 13.15 7.21
C VAL A 226 15.83 13.20 7.64
N LYS A 227 15.42 14.32 8.22
CA LYS A 227 14.01 14.52 8.60
C LYS A 227 13.11 14.50 7.37
N GLN A 228 11.91 13.98 7.54
CA GLN A 228 10.88 14.04 6.50
C GLN A 228 10.35 15.48 6.38
N ASP A 229 10.52 16.11 5.22
CA ASP A 229 9.83 17.36 4.88
C ASP A 229 8.52 17.03 4.15
N CYS A 230 7.40 17.45 4.72
CA CYS A 230 6.07 17.20 4.17
C CYS A 230 5.50 18.38 3.37
N ALA A 231 6.12 19.56 3.42
CA ALA A 231 5.74 20.78 2.70
C ALA A 231 4.20 20.98 2.51
N TRP A 232 3.41 20.79 3.58
CA TRP A 232 1.94 20.68 3.51
C TRP A 232 1.28 21.91 2.86
N THR A 233 1.74 23.11 3.21
CA THR A 233 1.25 24.35 2.59
C THR A 233 1.46 24.33 1.08
N ALA A 234 2.66 24.01 0.60
CA ALA A 234 2.92 23.96 -0.84
C ALA A 234 2.02 22.94 -1.55
N ARG A 235 1.81 21.78 -0.93
CA ARG A 235 0.93 20.73 -1.46
C ARG A 235 -0.51 21.20 -1.64
N PHE A 236 -1.09 21.91 -0.67
CA PHE A 236 -2.49 22.31 -0.72
C PHE A 236 -2.73 23.68 -1.37
N THR A 237 -1.74 24.57 -1.38
CA THR A 237 -1.83 25.87 -2.09
C THR A 237 -1.56 25.74 -3.59
N ALA A 238 -0.71 24.81 -4.02
CA ALA A 238 -0.54 24.51 -5.45
C ALA A 238 -1.82 23.97 -6.10
N GLU A 239 -2.67 23.27 -5.32
CA GLU A 239 -3.98 22.82 -5.78
C GLU A 239 -5.00 23.97 -5.96
N GLU A 240 -4.85 25.09 -5.23
CA GLU A 240 -5.67 26.31 -5.43
C GLU A 240 -5.30 27.06 -6.72
N GLY A 241 -4.03 27.02 -7.13
CA GLY A 241 -3.54 27.64 -8.38
C GLY A 241 -3.65 26.75 -9.63
N SER A 242 -3.85 25.45 -9.46
CA SER A 242 -3.88 24.45 -10.53
C SER A 242 -5.30 24.09 -11.00
N ALA A 243 -6.25 25.03 -10.88
CA ALA A 243 -7.49 24.99 -11.65
C ALA A 243 -7.33 25.64 -13.04
N SER A 244 -6.16 25.55 -13.69
CA SER A 244 -6.00 25.78 -15.14
C SER A 244 -4.65 25.27 -15.68
N SER A 245 -4.67 24.01 -16.16
CA SER A 245 -3.87 23.46 -17.26
C SER A 245 -2.36 23.14 -17.11
N LYS A 246 -2.07 21.87 -17.47
CA LYS A 246 -0.88 21.27 -18.12
C LYS A 246 0.36 20.89 -17.28
N SER A 247 0.55 19.56 -17.20
CA SER A 247 1.84 18.87 -17.03
C SER A 247 2.38 18.38 -18.39
N PRO A 248 3.69 18.10 -18.53
CA PRO A 248 4.53 18.62 -19.61
C PRO A 248 4.71 17.68 -20.81
N ALA A 249 5.09 18.29 -21.93
CA ALA A 249 5.48 17.64 -23.16
C ALA A 249 6.86 16.98 -23.04
N ALA A 250 6.93 15.69 -23.39
CA ALA A 250 8.14 15.05 -23.89
C ALA A 250 7.98 14.80 -25.39
N GLU A 251 9.08 15.05 -26.10
CA GLU A 251 9.17 15.32 -27.53
C GLU A 251 8.97 14.07 -28.40
N LYS A 252 8.33 14.29 -29.55
CA LYS A 252 7.91 13.27 -30.53
C LYS A 252 9.11 12.80 -31.36
N GLN A 253 9.31 11.49 -31.44
CA GLN A 253 9.68 10.86 -32.71
C GLN A 253 8.44 10.23 -33.35
N ARG A 254 8.19 10.66 -34.59
CA ARG A 254 7.03 10.39 -35.43
C ARG A 254 7.22 9.04 -36.13
N VAL A 255 6.26 8.13 -35.97
CA VAL A 255 5.92 7.15 -37.00
C VAL A 255 4.40 7.18 -37.16
N GLU A 256 3.98 7.51 -38.38
CA GLU A 256 2.58 7.62 -38.78
C GLU A 256 1.92 6.25 -38.84
N GLY A 257 0.79 6.10 -38.15
CA GLY A 257 -0.08 4.95 -38.22
C GLY A 257 -1.50 5.37 -37.87
N THR A 258 -2.30 5.60 -38.90
CA THR A 258 -3.77 5.69 -38.99
C THR A 258 -4.56 5.77 -37.67
N ARG A 259 -5.04 6.98 -37.33
CA ARG A 259 -5.97 7.24 -36.21
C ARG A 259 -7.36 6.63 -36.48
N ALA A 260 -7.71 5.59 -35.72
CA ALA A 260 -9.10 5.39 -35.29
C ALA A 260 -9.32 6.26 -34.03
N ALA A 261 -10.48 6.90 -33.90
CA ALA A 261 -10.79 7.79 -32.79
C ALA A 261 -10.59 7.07 -31.43
N GLU A 262 -9.65 7.54 -30.61
CA GLU A 262 -9.42 7.00 -29.27
C GLU A 262 -10.64 7.27 -28.40
N GLN A 263 -11.44 6.23 -28.12
CA GLN A 263 -12.51 6.30 -27.14
C GLN A 263 -11.90 6.44 -25.74
N THR A 264 -12.22 7.54 -25.06
CA THR A 264 -11.82 7.79 -23.67
C THR A 264 -12.66 6.98 -22.69
N PHE A 265 -12.00 6.27 -21.77
CA PHE A 265 -12.63 5.56 -20.65
C PHE A 265 -12.47 6.35 -19.33
N PRO A 266 -13.39 6.23 -18.36
CA PRO A 266 -14.55 5.33 -18.34
C PRO A 266 -15.65 5.76 -19.31
N LEU A 267 -16.23 4.80 -20.03
CA LEU A 267 -17.37 5.01 -20.90
C LEU A 267 -18.65 4.62 -20.16
N SER A 268 -19.62 5.54 -20.08
CA SER A 268 -20.94 5.27 -19.50
C SER A 268 -22.00 5.25 -20.60
N VAL A 269 -22.61 4.09 -20.81
CA VAL A 269 -23.68 3.88 -21.78
C VAL A 269 -25.01 3.90 -21.03
N LYS A 270 -25.87 4.85 -21.37
CA LYS A 270 -27.24 4.90 -20.85
C LYS A 270 -28.14 4.02 -21.71
N THR A 271 -28.86 3.11 -21.06
CA THR A 271 -29.87 2.26 -21.70
C THR A 271 -31.25 2.57 -21.11
N GLY A 272 -32.32 2.06 -21.73
CA GLY A 272 -33.69 2.17 -21.18
C GLY A 272 -33.89 1.48 -19.82
N PHE A 273 -32.94 0.64 -19.38
CA PHE A 273 -33.04 -0.13 -18.14
C PHE A 273 -31.96 0.24 -17.09
N GLY A 274 -31.14 1.26 -17.35
CA GLY A 274 -30.09 1.74 -16.45
C GLY A 274 -28.75 1.98 -17.14
N VAL A 275 -27.70 2.23 -16.34
CA VAL A 275 -26.37 2.60 -16.84
C VAL A 275 -25.43 1.40 -16.87
N VAL A 276 -24.66 1.30 -17.95
CA VAL A 276 -23.54 0.37 -18.10
C VAL A 276 -22.24 1.16 -18.10
N THR A 277 -21.31 0.82 -17.21
CA THR A 277 -20.00 1.47 -17.12
C THR A 277 -18.92 0.53 -17.63
N ILE A 278 -18.12 1.02 -18.57
CA ILE A 278 -17.00 0.31 -19.19
C ILE A 278 -15.71 1.01 -18.78
N THR A 279 -14.77 0.25 -18.24
CA THR A 279 -13.50 0.76 -17.73
C THR A 279 -12.35 -0.03 -18.31
N ARG A 280 -11.21 0.61 -18.58
CA ARG A 280 -10.01 -0.10 -18.98
C ARG A 280 -9.39 -0.79 -17.76
N VAL A 281 -9.02 -2.05 -17.94
CA VAL A 281 -8.24 -2.86 -17.00
C VAL A 281 -6.84 -3.04 -17.59
N SER A 282 -5.88 -3.55 -16.82
CA SER A 282 -4.57 -3.93 -17.35
C SER A 282 -4.69 -4.88 -18.55
N ASP A 283 -3.71 -4.82 -19.44
CA ASP A 283 -3.53 -5.77 -20.56
C ASP A 283 -4.56 -5.68 -21.70
N GLY A 284 -5.07 -4.47 -22.02
CA GLY A 284 -5.94 -4.25 -23.18
C GLY A 284 -7.34 -4.87 -23.05
N LEU A 285 -7.75 -5.19 -21.82
CA LEU A 285 -9.08 -5.68 -21.49
C LEU A 285 -9.94 -4.56 -20.94
N LEU A 286 -11.23 -4.63 -21.25
CA LEU A 286 -12.25 -3.75 -20.73
C LEU A 286 -13.12 -4.50 -19.73
N ALA A 287 -13.47 -3.84 -18.63
CA ALA A 287 -14.43 -4.31 -17.63
C ALA A 287 -15.75 -3.57 -17.82
N LEU A 288 -16.80 -4.31 -18.13
CA LEU A 288 -18.18 -3.84 -18.25
C LEU A 288 -18.97 -4.21 -16.99
N ARG A 289 -19.57 -3.20 -16.36
CA ARG A 289 -20.41 -3.32 -15.16
C ARG A 289 -21.78 -2.69 -15.40
N ASN A 290 -22.81 -3.30 -14.82
CA ASN A 290 -24.18 -2.80 -14.89
C ASN A 290 -24.84 -2.83 -13.52
N GLU A 291 -25.85 -2.00 -13.34
CA GLU A 291 -26.70 -1.98 -12.14
C GLU A 291 -27.51 -3.28 -11.99
N LYS A 292 -28.00 -3.54 -10.77
CA LYS A 292 -28.78 -4.75 -10.43
C LYS A 292 -30.24 -4.65 -10.92
N ASN A 293 -30.44 -4.38 -12.21
CA ASN A 293 -31.75 -4.41 -12.85
C ASN A 293 -31.89 -5.71 -13.68
N PRO A 294 -32.93 -6.55 -13.46
CA PRO A 294 -33.12 -7.81 -14.19
C PRO A 294 -33.17 -7.68 -15.71
N GLU A 295 -33.82 -6.64 -16.23
CA GLU A 295 -33.91 -6.40 -17.67
C GLU A 295 -32.56 -5.95 -18.23
N LEU A 296 -31.86 -5.05 -17.52
CA LEU A 296 -30.51 -4.64 -17.89
C LEU A 296 -29.52 -5.82 -17.89
N ILE A 297 -29.62 -6.72 -16.92
CA ILE A 297 -28.79 -7.93 -16.84
C ILE A 297 -29.04 -8.83 -18.06
N LYS A 298 -30.29 -8.98 -18.50
CA LYS A 298 -30.65 -9.77 -19.68
C LYS A 298 -30.07 -9.16 -20.96
N VAL A 299 -30.17 -7.84 -21.12
CA VAL A 299 -29.60 -7.09 -22.26
C VAL A 299 -28.08 -7.22 -22.28
N VAL A 300 -27.41 -6.92 -21.16
CA VAL A 300 -25.94 -6.98 -21.04
C VAL A 300 -25.44 -8.40 -21.30
N ARG A 301 -26.10 -9.43 -20.76
CA ARG A 301 -25.75 -10.83 -21.01
C ARG A 301 -25.90 -11.21 -22.47
N GLY A 302 -26.92 -10.70 -23.16
CA GLY A 302 -27.12 -10.87 -24.60
C GLY A 302 -26.00 -10.24 -25.41
N ALA A 303 -25.69 -8.97 -25.15
CA ALA A 303 -24.63 -8.22 -25.83
C ALA A 303 -23.23 -8.85 -25.61
N CYS A 304 -22.98 -9.40 -24.41
CA CYS A 304 -21.71 -10.02 -24.04
C CYS A 304 -21.55 -11.47 -24.54
N LYS A 305 -22.63 -12.12 -25.03
CA LYS A 305 -22.61 -13.55 -25.38
C LYS A 305 -21.60 -13.83 -26.52
N GLY A 306 -20.64 -14.71 -26.22
CA GLY A 306 -19.59 -15.12 -27.17
C GLY A 306 -18.47 -14.08 -27.38
N ARG A 307 -18.51 -12.95 -26.67
CA ARG A 307 -17.60 -11.80 -26.88
C ARG A 307 -16.96 -11.30 -25.59
N ALA A 308 -17.53 -11.64 -24.44
CA ALA A 308 -16.99 -11.29 -23.14
C ALA A 308 -17.07 -12.48 -22.17
N ARG A 309 -16.16 -12.51 -21.20
CA ARG A 309 -16.12 -13.52 -20.14
C ARG A 309 -16.74 -12.95 -18.86
N TRP A 310 -17.73 -13.63 -18.30
CA TRP A 310 -18.25 -13.27 -16.98
C TRP A 310 -17.21 -13.59 -15.90
N GLN A 311 -16.98 -12.64 -14.99
CA GLN A 311 -16.06 -12.81 -13.86
C GLN A 311 -16.85 -12.71 -12.54
N PRO A 312 -17.25 -13.86 -11.94
CA PRO A 312 -18.11 -13.90 -10.75
C PRO A 312 -17.56 -13.11 -9.55
N ARG A 313 -16.24 -13.12 -9.34
CA ARG A 313 -15.55 -12.43 -8.22
C ARG A 313 -15.79 -10.92 -8.21
N TYR A 314 -15.90 -10.28 -9.38
CA TYR A 314 -16.05 -8.82 -9.51
C TYR A 314 -17.39 -8.40 -10.11
N ARG A 315 -18.25 -9.37 -10.45
CA ARG A 315 -19.56 -9.16 -11.06
C ARG A 315 -19.50 -8.25 -12.30
N ASN A 316 -18.48 -8.45 -13.12
CA ASN A 316 -18.28 -7.72 -14.38
C ASN A 316 -18.06 -8.69 -15.53
N TRP A 317 -18.23 -8.17 -16.74
CA TRP A 317 -17.82 -8.82 -17.97
C TRP A 317 -16.45 -8.29 -18.41
N LEU A 318 -15.55 -9.18 -18.80
CA LEU A 318 -14.26 -8.84 -19.38
C LEU A 318 -14.31 -9.07 -20.89
N LEU A 319 -14.05 -8.03 -21.67
CA LEU A 319 -14.00 -8.09 -23.14
C LEU A 319 -12.71 -7.48 -23.66
N ARG A 320 -12.28 -7.87 -24.86
CA ARG A 320 -11.15 -7.21 -25.54
C ARG A 320 -11.63 -5.90 -26.16
N GLU A 321 -10.75 -4.92 -26.31
CA GLU A 321 -11.10 -3.63 -26.95
C GLU A 321 -11.67 -3.80 -28.36
N ALA A 322 -11.20 -4.80 -29.12
CA ALA A 322 -11.70 -5.11 -30.46
C ALA A 322 -13.19 -5.51 -30.50
N ASP A 323 -13.72 -6.09 -29.41
CA ASP A 323 -15.11 -6.53 -29.31
C ASP A 323 -16.05 -5.40 -28.87
N LEU A 324 -15.52 -4.27 -28.40
CA LEU A 324 -16.29 -3.17 -27.82
C LEU A 324 -17.35 -2.59 -28.77
N PRO A 325 -17.06 -2.26 -30.05
CA PRO A 325 -18.07 -1.68 -30.93
C PRO A 325 -19.30 -2.57 -31.10
N THR A 326 -19.08 -3.89 -31.20
CA THR A 326 -20.16 -4.87 -31.35
C THR A 326 -20.98 -5.01 -30.06
N VAL A 327 -20.33 -4.95 -28.90
CA VAL A 327 -21.02 -4.97 -27.60
C VAL A 327 -21.84 -3.70 -27.40
N LEU A 328 -21.31 -2.53 -27.78
CA LEU A 328 -22.04 -1.25 -27.72
C LEU A 328 -23.28 -1.26 -28.61
N MET A 329 -23.16 -1.70 -29.86
CA MET A 329 -24.31 -1.88 -30.75
C MET A 329 -25.37 -2.81 -30.16
N GLY A 330 -24.97 -3.89 -29.49
CA GLY A 330 -25.89 -4.81 -28.81
C GLY A 330 -26.60 -4.20 -27.60
N LEU A 331 -25.97 -3.26 -26.90
CA LEU A 331 -26.59 -2.51 -25.80
C LEU A 331 -27.59 -1.46 -26.32
N GLU A 332 -27.31 -0.84 -27.46
CA GLU A 332 -28.16 0.18 -28.10
C GLU A 332 -29.36 -0.42 -28.85
N ALA A 333 -29.18 -1.58 -29.50
CA ALA A 333 -30.24 -2.24 -30.27
C ALA A 333 -31.46 -2.66 -29.41
N VAL A 334 -31.29 -2.87 -28.10
CA VAL A 334 -32.39 -3.20 -27.19
C VAL A 334 -33.03 -1.95 -26.55
N ALA A 335 -32.39 -0.79 -26.65
CA ALA A 335 -32.97 0.48 -26.21
C ALA A 335 -34.12 0.96 -27.11
N HIS A 336 -34.16 0.51 -28.39
CA HIS A 336 -35.21 0.89 -29.35
C HIS A 336 -36.36 -0.12 -29.48
N THR A 337 -36.23 -1.36 -29.00
CA THR A 337 -37.28 -2.39 -29.10
C THR A 337 -38.33 -2.32 -27.98
N SER A 338 -38.09 -1.56 -26.91
CA SER A 338 -39.05 -1.42 -25.80
C SER A 338 -39.99 -0.21 -25.93
N LEU A 339 -39.77 0.67 -26.92
CA LEU A 339 -40.69 1.77 -27.24
C LEU A 339 -41.70 1.44 -28.35
N SER A 340 -41.55 0.31 -29.06
CA SER A 340 -42.47 -0.09 -30.13
C SER A 340 -43.54 -1.12 -29.73
N THR A 341 -43.49 -1.67 -28.51
CA THR A 341 -44.42 -2.74 -28.07
C THR A 341 -45.44 -2.27 -27.02
N GLN A 342 -45.47 -0.97 -26.70
CA GLN A 342 -46.50 -0.37 -25.82
C GLN A 342 -47.48 0.58 -26.54
N ASN A 343 -47.42 0.69 -27.87
CA ASN A 343 -48.41 1.41 -28.67
C ASN A 343 -49.12 0.48 -29.67
N SER A 344 -49.83 -0.53 -29.16
CA SER A 344 -50.89 -1.21 -29.92
C SER A 344 -51.94 -1.80 -28.97
N VAL A 345 -52.60 -0.91 -28.22
CA VAL A 345 -53.99 -1.14 -27.79
C VAL A 345 -54.76 0.10 -28.22
N LEU A 346 -55.33 0.06 -29.43
CA LEU A 346 -56.48 0.88 -29.76
C LEU A 346 -57.75 0.09 -29.42
N PRO A 347 -58.76 0.73 -28.81
CA PRO A 347 -60.08 0.16 -28.63
C PRO A 347 -60.95 0.46 -29.87
N LEU A 348 -61.53 -0.57 -30.48
CA LEU A 348 -62.72 -0.50 -31.34
C LEU A 348 -63.45 -1.83 -31.04
N GLY A 349 -64.61 -1.87 -30.38
CA GLY A 349 -65.76 -1.01 -30.60
C GLY A 349 -66.57 -1.58 -31.76
N LEU A 350 -67.33 -2.64 -31.49
CA LEU A 350 -68.68 -2.91 -32.01
C LEU A 350 -69.36 -3.95 -31.12
#